data_AF-A0A2T6K885-F1
#
_entry.id   AF-A0A2T6K885-F1
#
_cell.length_a   1.000
_cell.length_b   1.000
_cell.length_c   1.000
_cell.angle_alpha   90.00
_cell.angle_beta   90.00
_cell.angle_gamma   90.00
#
_symmetry.space_group_name_H-M   'P 1'
#
loop_
_entity.id
_entity.type
_entity.pdbx_description
1 polymer ?
#
loop_
_entity_poly.entity_id
_entity_poly.type
_entity_poly.pdbx_seq_one_letter_code
_entity_poly.pdbx_strand_id
1 'polypeptide(L)' 'MTVNQELQIMRTFDVPKETLFNMWTQPNHLKHWWAPIGFTVEINKYRVGVRRYFSLQPNISRWSNFVG' A
#
# COMPACT_ATOMS: atom_id res chain seq x y z
N MET A 1 -20.06 9.43 25.37
CA MET A 1 -19.78 10.12 24.10
C MET A 1 -18.72 9.31 23.37
N THR A 2 -19.04 8.70 22.24
CA THR A 2 -18.04 7.98 21.44
C THR A 2 -17.28 9.01 20.58
N VAL A 3 -15.96 9.06 20.74
CA VAL A 3 -15.10 9.90 19.90
C VAL A 3 -15.05 9.25 18.52
N ASN A 4 -15.45 9.99 17.49
CA ASN A 4 -15.31 9.56 16.11
C ASN A 4 -13.85 9.80 15.69
N GLN A 5 -13.05 8.75 15.54
CA GLN A 5 -11.65 8.83 15.13
C GLN A 5 -11.53 8.60 13.63
N GLU A 6 -11.89 9.61 12.85
CA GLU A 6 -11.74 9.59 11.40
C GLU A 6 -10.35 10.11 10.98
N LEU A 7 -9.68 9.39 10.07
CA LEU A 7 -8.42 9.80 9.46
C LEU A 7 -8.64 10.06 7.97
N GLN A 8 -8.58 11.33 7.57
CA GLN A 8 -8.69 11.74 6.17
C GLN A 8 -7.32 12.05 5.60
N ILE A 9 -6.98 11.45 4.45
CA ILE A 9 -5.73 11.70 3.72
C ILE A 9 -6.09 12.17 2.31
N MET A 10 -5.60 13.34 1.92
CA MET A 10 -5.81 13.91 0.59
C MET A 10 -4.47 14.13 -0.13
N ARG A 11 -4.40 13.69 -1.38
CA ARG A 11 -3.25 13.86 -2.28
C ARG A 11 -3.75 14.15 -3.70
N THR A 12 -3.11 15.09 -4.37
CA THR A 12 -3.41 15.45 -5.76
C THR A 12 -2.32 14.87 -6.66
N PHE A 13 -2.73 14.24 -7.76
CA PHE A 13 -1.83 13.66 -8.75
C PHE A 13 -2.19 14.21 -10.13
N ASP A 14 -1.18 14.65 -10.87
CA ASP A 14 -1.33 15.10 -12.26
C ASP A 14 -1.21 13.91 -13.22
N VAL A 15 -2.21 13.02 -13.18
CA VAL A 15 -2.27 11.82 -14.02
C VAL A 15 -3.71 11.56 -14.47
N PRO A 16 -3.92 10.87 -15.61
CA PRO A 16 -5.24 10.42 -16.01
C PRO A 16 -5.91 9.56 -14.93
N LYS A 17 -7.22 9.71 -14.76
CA LYS A 17 -8.01 8.98 -13.75
C LYS A 17 -7.88 7.46 -13.88
N GLU A 18 -7.84 6.95 -15.11
CA GLU A 18 -7.67 5.52 -15.38
C GLU A 18 -6.32 5.00 -14.91
N THR A 19 -5.24 5.76 -15.11
CA THR A 19 -3.91 5.41 -14.63
C THR A 19 -3.89 5.32 -13.11
N LEU A 20 -4.46 6.31 -12.42
CA LEU A 20 -4.56 6.30 -10.97
C LEU A 20 -5.40 5.11 -10.49
N PHE A 21 -6.53 4.83 -11.14
CA PHE A 21 -7.37 3.68 -10.82
C PHE A 21 -6.62 2.35 -11.00
N ASN A 22 -5.89 2.19 -12.10
CA ASN A 22 -5.07 1.00 -12.38
C ASN A 22 -3.97 0.81 -11.32
N MET A 23 -3.35 1.88 -10.87
CA MET A 23 -2.38 1.85 -9.75
C MET A 23 -3.00 1.28 -8.47
N TRP A 24 -4.24 1.64 -8.13
CA TRP A 24 -4.96 1.15 -6.95
C TRP A 24 -5.63 -0.23 -7.13
N THR A 25 -5.73 -0.71 -8.37
CA THR A 25 -6.49 -1.92 -8.73
C THR A 25 -5.62 -3.06 -9.26
N GLN A 26 -4.36 -2.80 -9.61
CA GLN A 26 -3.46 -3.84 -10.08
C GLN A 26 -2.45 -4.23 -8.99
N PRO A 27 -2.31 -5.53 -8.67
CA PRO A 27 -1.36 -6.03 -7.68
C PRO A 27 0.08 -5.52 -7.88
N ASN A 28 0.53 -5.56 -9.13
CA ASN A 28 1.90 -5.20 -9.50
C ASN A 28 2.24 -3.76 -9.16
N HIS A 29 1.26 -2.86 -9.15
CA HIS A 29 1.45 -1.47 -8.78
C HIS A 29 1.33 -1.26 -7.27
N LEU A 30 0.31 -1.85 -6.63
CA LEU A 30 0.06 -1.74 -5.19
C LEU A 30 1.26 -2.09 -4.30
N LYS A 31 2.07 -3.08 -4.68
CA LYS A 31 3.24 -3.51 -3.87
C LYS A 31 4.26 -2.39 -3.60
N HIS A 32 4.25 -1.31 -4.38
CA HIS A 32 5.24 -0.24 -4.27
C HIS A 32 4.97 0.73 -3.09
N TRP A 33 3.72 0.89 -2.67
CA TRP A 33 3.36 1.85 -1.60
C TRP A 33 2.37 1.31 -0.56
N TRP A 34 1.77 0.13 -0.81
CA TRP A 34 0.81 -0.46 0.12
C TRP A 34 1.47 -1.02 1.39
N ALA A 35 2.75 -1.38 1.33
CA ALA A 35 3.51 -1.76 2.52
C ALA A 35 4.22 -0.56 3.16
N PRO A 36 4.38 -0.60 4.50
CA PRO A 36 5.35 0.23 5.19
C PRO A 36 6.75 0.01 4.62
N ILE A 37 7.56 1.06 4.68
CA ILE A 37 8.98 0.99 4.29
C ILE A 37 9.66 -0.12 5.11
N GLY A 38 10.40 -0.99 4.41
CA GLY A 38 11.12 -2.12 5.02
C GLY A 38 10.31 -3.42 5.10
N PHE A 39 9.15 -3.51 4.46
CA PHE A 39 8.41 -4.76 4.29
C PHE A 39 8.31 -5.13 2.81
N THR A 40 8.43 -6.43 2.53
CA THR A 40 8.13 -7.00 1.22
C THR A 40 6.67 -7.47 1.21
N VAL A 41 5.92 -7.10 0.18
CA VAL A 41 4.52 -7.53 -0.02
C VAL A 41 4.49 -8.65 -1.05
N GLU A 42 4.00 -9.81 -0.63
CA GLU A 42 3.56 -10.85 -1.55
C GLU A 42 2.03 -10.81 -1.66
N ILE A 43 1.53 -10.60 -2.88
CA ILE A 43 0.10 -10.53 -3.16
C ILE A 43 -0.36 -11.92 -3.60
N ASN A 44 -0.89 -12.69 -2.65
CA ASN A 44 -1.28 -14.08 -2.87
C ASN A 44 -2.63 -14.22 -3.60
N LYS A 45 -3.57 -13.31 -3.34
CA LYS A 45 -4.88 -13.30 -4.00
C LYS A 45 -5.47 -11.90 -4.07
N TYR A 46 -5.81 -11.49 -5.27
CA TYR A 46 -6.34 -10.15 -5.53
C TYR A 46 -7.64 -10.20 -6.33
N ARG A 47 -8.72 -9.65 -5.77
CA ARG A 47 -9.98 -9.42 -6.48
C ARG A 47 -10.63 -8.13 -5.97
N VAL A 48 -10.77 -7.14 -6.87
CA VAL A 48 -11.43 -5.86 -6.56
C VAL A 48 -12.87 -6.13 -6.10
N GLY A 49 -13.32 -5.47 -5.03
CA GLY A 49 -14.70 -5.53 -4.55
C GLY A 49 -15.08 -6.73 -3.66
N VAL A 50 -14.13 -7.60 -3.30
CA VAL A 50 -14.46 -8.82 -2.52
C VAL A 50 -13.56 -8.96 -1.30
N ARG A 51 -12.28 -9.31 -1.50
CA ARG A 51 -11.33 -9.50 -0.42
C ARG A 51 -9.92 -9.50 -0.98
N ARG A 52 -8.96 -8.96 -0.22
CA ARG A 52 -7.55 -8.90 -0.58
C ARG A 52 -6.74 -9.59 0.53
N TYR A 53 -5.85 -10.50 0.16
CA TYR A 53 -4.94 -11.18 1.09
C TYR A 53 -3.50 -10.77 0.77
N PHE A 54 -2.81 -10.22 1.77
CA PHE A 54 -1.42 -9.79 1.66
C PHE A 54 -0.60 -10.54 2.71
N SER A 55 0.57 -11.04 2.32
CA SER A 55 1.59 -11.48 3.27
C SER A 55 2.66 -10.39 3.36
N LEU A 56 2.92 -9.91 4.58
CA LEU A 56 3.93 -8.91 4.85
C LEU A 56 5.10 -9.58 5.54
N GLN A 57 6.26 -9.57 4.89
CA GLN A 57 7.50 -10.09 5.46
C GLN A 57 8.42 -8.91 5.79
N PRO A 58 8.93 -8.77 7.02
CA PRO A 58 9.93 -7.77 7.35
C PRO A 58 11.18 -8.01 6.48
N ASN A 59 11.57 -7.03 5.70
CA ASN A 59 12.85 -7.03 4.99
C ASN A 59 13.83 -6.17 5.78
N ILE A 60 14.43 -6.78 6.79
CA ILE A 60 15.33 -6.13 7.75
C ILE A 60 16.63 -5.63 7.06
N SER A 61 16.91 -6.06 5.83
CA SER A 61 18.10 -5.66 5.07
C SER A 61 18.09 -4.21 4.56
N ARG A 62 16.98 -3.47 4.68
CA ARG A 62 16.91 -2.03 4.31
C ARG A 62 17.18 -1.07 5.47
N TRP A 63 17.19 -1.55 6.72
CA TRP A 63 17.33 -0.73 7.93
C TRP A 63 18.78 -0.51 8.36
N SER A 64 19.76 -1.24 7.79
CA SER A 64 21.18 -1.11 8.14
C SER A 64 21.84 0.22 7.71
N ASN A 65 21.16 1.05 6.90
CA ASN A 65 21.73 2.30 6.37
C ASN A 65 21.17 3.58 7.01
N PHE A 66 20.27 3.48 8.00
CA PHE A 66 19.60 4.65 8.60
C PHE A 66 19.74 4.76 10.13
N VAL A 67 20.44 3.83 10.76
CA VAL A 67 20.92 3.95 12.14
C VAL A 67 22.44 3.80 12.11
N GLY A 68 23.10 4.91 11.79
CA GLY A 68 24.50 5.18 12.03
C GLY A 68 24.61 6.45 12.85
#